data_AF-A0A7C4YM58-F1
#
_entry.id   AF-A0A7C4YM58-F1
#
_cell.length_a   1.000
_cell.length_b   1.000
_cell.length_c   1.000
_cell.angle_alpha   90.00
_cell.angle_beta   90.00
_cell.angle_gamma   90.00
#
_symmetry.space_group_name_H-M   'P 1'
#
loop_
_entity.id
_entity.type
_entity.pdbx_description
1 polymer ?
#
loop_
_entity_poly.entity_id
_entity_poly.type
_entity_poly.pdbx_seq_one_letter_code
_entity_poly.pdbx_strand_id
1 'polypeptide(L)'
;VVFGATILAAVTALPEVSSGIQAVRLGAIGLAMSDIYGGNAVQLTFFLLADILAGAPVLSQASAESLWLGGLGALVTGIMIYGLLMRPPRKILGVGPDWIALRRLERRRRRHQAANAAHAPLQIVDSRRHFGIVFAGKLDHE
;
A
#
# COMPACT_ATOMS: atom_id res chain seq x y z
N VAL A 1 -20.72 -20.17 -16.60
CA VAL A 1 -19.49 -19.34 -16.50
C VAL A 1 -19.46 -18.52 -15.22
N VAL A 2 -20.49 -17.72 -14.94
CA VAL A 2 -20.54 -16.80 -13.78
C VAL A 2 -20.19 -17.48 -12.45
N PHE A 3 -20.81 -18.61 -12.12
CA PHE A 3 -20.55 -19.31 -10.85
C PHE A 3 -19.07 -19.74 -10.70
N GLY A 4 -18.48 -20.32 -11.75
CA GLY A 4 -17.09 -20.74 -11.75
C GLY A 4 -16.11 -19.56 -11.70
N ALA A 5 -16.40 -18.49 -12.45
CA ALA A 5 -15.60 -17.26 -12.44
C ALA A 5 -15.61 -16.59 -11.05
N THR A 6 -16.76 -16.53 -10.38
CA THR A 6 -16.88 -15.95 -9.03
C THR A 6 -16.11 -16.77 -8.00
N ILE A 7 -16.22 -18.10 -8.02
CA ILE A 7 -15.47 -18.95 -7.09
C ILE A 7 -13.96 -18.84 -7.36
N LEU A 8 -13.55 -18.89 -8.63
CA LEU A 8 -12.15 -18.75 -9.00
C LEU A 8 -11.59 -17.41 -8.52
N ALA A 9 -12.32 -16.31 -8.75
CA ALA A 9 -11.96 -14.98 -8.27
C ALA A 9 -11.85 -14.90 -6.74
N ALA A 10 -12.76 -15.58 -6.01
CA ALA A 10 -12.70 -15.64 -4.55
C ALA A 10 -11.47 -16.41 -4.06
N VAL A 11 -11.16 -17.55 -4.69
CA VAL A 11 -9.98 -18.38 -4.37
C VAL A 11 -8.68 -17.64 -4.66
N THR A 12 -8.60 -16.87 -5.75
CA THR A 12 -7.40 -16.09 -6.07
C THR A 12 -7.20 -14.88 -5.15
N ALA A 13 -8.27 -14.29 -4.61
CA ALA A 13 -8.19 -13.16 -3.68
C ALA A 13 -7.94 -13.56 -2.21
N LEU A 14 -8.17 -14.83 -1.85
CA LEU A 14 -7.99 -15.35 -0.49
C LEU A 14 -6.58 -15.10 0.10
N PRO A 15 -5.48 -15.36 -0.64
CA PRO A 15 -4.13 -15.06 -0.17
C PRO A 15 -3.93 -13.58 0.16
N GLU A 16 -4.40 -12.69 -0.71
CA GLU A 16 -4.28 -11.23 -0.58
C GLU A 16 -5.09 -10.70 0.61
N VAL A 17 -6.29 -11.25 0.83
CA VAL A 17 -7.08 -10.94 2.02
C VAL A 17 -6.35 -11.39 3.29
N SER A 18 -5.69 -12.56 3.25
CA SER A 18 -4.94 -13.09 4.38
C SER A 18 -3.73 -12.22 4.74
N SER A 19 -2.89 -11.88 3.76
CA SER A 19 -1.73 -10.98 3.94
C SER A 19 -2.16 -9.57 4.33
N GLY A 20 -3.23 -9.05 3.72
CA GLY A 20 -3.80 -7.74 4.04
C GLY A 20 -4.27 -7.64 5.49
N ILE A 21 -5.00 -8.65 5.99
CA ILE A 21 -5.44 -8.70 7.40
C ILE A 21 -4.22 -8.71 8.33
N GLN A 22 -3.18 -9.48 8.01
CA GLN A 22 -1.97 -9.52 8.83
C GLN A 22 -1.23 -8.19 8.85
N ALA A 23 -1.10 -7.52 7.71
CA ALA A 23 -0.47 -6.21 7.62
C ALA A 23 -1.23 -5.15 8.43
N VAL A 24 -2.57 -5.17 8.39
CA VAL A 24 -3.42 -4.28 9.21
C VAL A 24 -3.28 -4.60 10.70
N ARG A 25 -3.25 -5.88 11.08
CA ARG A 25 -3.03 -6.31 12.48
C ARG A 25 -1.70 -5.82 13.04
N LEU A 26 -0.67 -5.72 12.20
CA LEU A 26 0.65 -5.20 12.56
C LEU A 26 0.72 -3.66 12.55
N GLY A 27 -0.38 -2.96 12.26
CA GLY A 27 -0.40 -1.50 12.09
C GLY A 27 0.37 -1.00 10.86
N ALA A 28 0.81 -1.91 9.99
CA ALA A 28 1.63 -1.62 8.82
C ALA A 28 0.72 -1.32 7.61
N ILE A 29 -0.04 -0.22 7.70
CA ILE A 29 -0.96 0.20 6.62
C ILE A 29 -0.22 0.38 5.29
N GLY A 30 1.03 0.88 5.32
CA GLY A 30 1.85 0.99 4.11
C GLY A 30 2.12 -0.36 3.44
N LEU A 31 2.36 -1.41 4.24
CA LEU A 31 2.57 -2.78 3.75
C LEU A 31 1.27 -3.37 3.18
N ALA A 32 0.14 -3.14 3.85
CA ALA A 32 -1.17 -3.58 3.36
C ALA A 32 -1.50 -2.94 2.00
N MET A 33 -1.19 -1.66 1.83
CA MET A 33 -1.40 -0.97 0.56
C MET A 33 -0.46 -1.50 -0.53
N SER A 34 0.83 -1.71 -0.22
CA SER A 34 1.78 -2.25 -1.21
C SER A 34 1.44 -3.68 -1.64
N ASP A 35 0.86 -4.49 -0.75
CA ASP A 35 0.42 -5.85 -1.05
C ASP A 35 -0.77 -5.86 -2.02
N ILE A 36 -1.78 -5.01 -1.77
CA ILE A 36 -2.94 -4.85 -2.67
C ILE A 36 -2.51 -4.36 -4.06
N TYR A 37 -1.63 -3.36 -4.14
CA TYR A 37 -1.19 -2.83 -5.43
C TYR A 37 -0.22 -3.79 -6.14
N GLY A 38 0.70 -4.38 -5.40
CA GLY A 38 1.71 -5.31 -5.92
C GLY A 38 1.09 -6.61 -6.42
N GLY A 39 0.16 -7.21 -5.65
CA GLY A 39 -0.55 -8.44 -6.03
C GLY A 39 -1.32 -8.28 -7.34
N ASN A 40 -2.08 -7.19 -7.48
CA ASN A 40 -2.80 -6.87 -8.72
C ASN A 40 -1.86 -6.66 -9.92
N ALA A 41 -0.71 -6.00 -9.73
CA ALA A 41 0.27 -5.80 -10.80
C ALA A 41 0.94 -7.11 -11.24
N VAL A 42 1.24 -8.00 -10.28
CA VAL A 42 1.81 -9.33 -10.57
C VAL A 42 0.81 -10.22 -11.30
N GLN A 43 -0.48 -10.20 -10.94
CA GLN A 43 -1.53 -10.92 -11.67
C GLN A 43 -1.59 -10.51 -13.15
N LEU A 44 -1.52 -9.20 -13.44
CA LEU A 44 -1.48 -8.73 -14.83
C LEU A 44 -0.20 -9.15 -15.55
N THR A 45 0.94 -9.17 -14.85
CA THR A 45 2.22 -9.64 -15.40
C THR A 45 2.16 -11.12 -15.76
N PHE A 46 1.57 -11.96 -14.90
CA PHE A 46 1.37 -13.38 -15.20
C PHE A 46 0.35 -13.59 -16.32
N PHE A 47 -0.69 -12.76 -16.40
CA PHE A 47 -1.62 -12.80 -17.52
C PHE A 47 -0.92 -12.52 -18.86
N LEU A 48 -0.07 -11.48 -18.90
CA LEU A 48 0.76 -11.18 -20.07
C LEU A 48 1.74 -12.32 -20.40
N LEU A 49 2.39 -12.90 -19.39
CA LEU A 49 3.28 -14.03 -19.59
C LEU A 49 2.54 -15.26 -20.12
N ALA A 50 1.32 -15.51 -19.63
CA ALA A 50 0.46 -16.59 -20.11
C ALA A 50 0.08 -16.39 -21.57
N ASP A 51 -0.26 -15.17 -22.01
CA ASP A 51 -0.54 -14.85 -23.42
C ASP A 51 0.67 -15.18 -24.32
N ILE A 52 1.88 -14.82 -23.88
CA ILE A 52 3.12 -15.08 -24.64
C ILE A 52 3.37 -16.59 -24.74
N LEU A 53 3.26 -17.32 -23.64
CA LEU A 53 3.51 -18.76 -23.60
C LEU A 53 2.45 -19.57 -24.34
N ALA A 54 1.19 -19.14 -24.31
CA ALA A 54 0.09 -19.78 -25.02
C ALA A 54 0.14 -19.50 -26.53
N GLY A 55 0.89 -18.49 -26.98
CA GLY A 55 1.01 -18.09 -28.38
C GLY A 55 -0.27 -17.48 -28.97
N ALA A 56 -1.31 -17.29 -28.16
CA ALA A 56 -2.57 -16.69 -28.54
C ALA A 56 -3.14 -15.89 -27.35
N PRO A 57 -3.73 -14.70 -27.59
CA PRO A 57 -4.33 -13.91 -26.52
C PRO A 57 -5.44 -14.70 -25.82
N VAL A 58 -5.35 -14.85 -24.51
CA VAL A 58 -6.38 -15.52 -23.68
C VAL A 58 -7.74 -14.83 -23.85
N LEU A 59 -7.75 -13.51 -24.11
CA LEU A 59 -8.99 -12.77 -24.40
C LEU A 59 -9.68 -13.21 -25.71
N SER A 60 -8.92 -13.62 -26.73
CA SER A 60 -9.51 -14.05 -28.02
C SER A 60 -10.23 -15.40 -27.94
N GLN A 61 -9.88 -16.21 -26.93
CA GLN A 61 -10.48 -17.51 -26.68
C GLN A 61 -11.59 -17.45 -25.60
N ALA A 62 -11.79 -16.28 -25.00
CA ALA A 62 -12.77 -16.08 -23.94
C ALA A 62 -14.20 -16.00 -24.51
N SER A 63 -15.16 -16.64 -23.82
CA SER A 63 -16.58 -16.50 -24.13
C SER A 63 -17.04 -15.05 -23.92
N ALA A 64 -18.07 -14.61 -24.65
CA ALA A 64 -18.59 -13.23 -24.58
C ALA A 64 -18.91 -12.79 -23.13
N GLU A 65 -19.47 -13.69 -22.32
CA GLU A 65 -19.76 -13.46 -20.89
C GLU A 65 -18.50 -13.21 -20.06
N SER A 66 -17.43 -13.98 -20.31
CA SER A 66 -16.14 -13.83 -19.64
C SER A 66 -15.46 -12.53 -20.04
N LEU A 67 -15.65 -12.11 -21.30
CA LEU A 67 -15.12 -10.86 -21.82
C LEU A 67 -15.76 -9.64 -21.14
N TRP A 68 -17.07 -9.68 -20.88
CA TRP A 68 -17.76 -8.62 -20.13
C TRP A 68 -17.25 -8.49 -18.69
N LEU A 69 -17.10 -9.62 -17.98
CA LEU A 69 -16.60 -9.63 -16.60
C LEU A 69 -15.13 -9.19 -16.54
N GLY A 70 -14.29 -9.68 -17.46
CA GLY A 70 -12.89 -9.29 -17.57
C GLY A 70 -12.73 -7.82 -17.95
N GLY A 71 -13.55 -7.30 -18.86
CA GLY A 71 -13.57 -5.90 -19.26
C GLY A 71 -13.97 -4.97 -18.11
N LEU A 72 -14.97 -5.35 -17.31
CA LEU A 72 -15.34 -4.61 -16.10
C LEU A 72 -14.19 -4.59 -15.08
N GLY A 73 -13.53 -5.72 -14.86
CA GLY A 73 -12.34 -5.82 -14.00
C GLY A 73 -11.20 -4.92 -14.49
N ALA A 74 -10.88 -4.97 -15.79
CA ALA A 74 -9.86 -4.13 -16.40
C ALA A 74 -10.18 -2.63 -16.28
N LEU A 75 -11.46 -2.25 -16.40
CA LEU A 75 -11.91 -0.86 -16.22
C LEU A 75 -11.69 -0.39 -14.78
N VAL A 76 -12.08 -1.19 -13.78
CA VAL A 76 -11.85 -0.86 -12.36
C VAL A 76 -10.36 -0.74 -12.05
N THR A 77 -9.55 -1.66 -12.56
CA THR A 77 -8.09 -1.60 -12.44
C THR A 77 -7.52 -0.35 -13.12
N GLY A 78 -8.05 0.05 -14.28
CA GLY A 78 -7.70 1.29 -14.97
C GLY A 78 -8.02 2.53 -14.14
N ILE A 79 -9.18 2.58 -13.49
CA ILE A 79 -9.56 3.64 -12.54
C ILE A 79 -8.58 3.67 -11.35
N MET A 80 -8.18 2.50 -10.85
CA MET A 80 -7.21 2.40 -9.75
C MET A 80 -5.83 2.92 -10.15
N ILE A 81 -5.32 2.51 -11.32
CA ILE A 81 -4.05 3.01 -11.89
C ILE A 81 -4.14 4.52 -12.13
N TYR A 82 -5.26 5.02 -12.65
CA TYR A 82 -5.50 6.45 -12.82
C TYR A 82 -5.46 7.20 -11.48
N GLY A 83 -6.09 6.66 -10.43
CA GLY A 83 -6.04 7.21 -9.08
C GLY A 83 -4.62 7.23 -8.49
N LEU A 84 -3.79 6.24 -8.83
CA LEU A 84 -2.38 6.18 -8.44
C LEU A 84 -1.52 7.22 -9.18
N LEU A 85 -1.67 7.34 -10.50
CA LEU A 85 -0.89 8.28 -11.33
C LEU A 85 -1.29 9.73 -11.10
N MET A 86 -2.58 10.03 -11.00
CA MET A 86 -3.07 11.41 -10.93
C MET A 86 -2.94 12.05 -9.56
N ARG A 87 -2.54 11.28 -8.53
CA ARG A 87 -2.37 11.70 -7.12
C ARG A 87 -3.22 12.95 -6.77
N PRO A 88 -4.55 12.91 -6.93
CA PRO A 88 -5.36 14.11 -6.76
C PRO A 88 -5.23 14.62 -5.32
N PRO A 89 -4.98 15.93 -5.11
CA PRO A 89 -4.81 16.51 -3.77
C PRO A 89 -6.11 16.55 -2.95
N ARG A 90 -7.23 16.05 -3.47
CA ARG A 90 -8.51 16.02 -2.77
C ARG A 90 -8.94 14.59 -2.52
N LYS A 91 -8.58 14.12 -1.32
CA LYS A 91 -9.20 12.96 -0.68
C LYS A 91 -10.62 13.30 -0.24
N ILE A 92 -11.58 12.86 -1.02
CA ILE A 92 -12.97 12.70 -0.58
C ILE A 92 -13.25 11.21 -0.80
N LEU A 93 -13.37 10.46 0.31
CA LEU A 93 -13.38 8.99 0.44
C LEU A 93 -12.01 8.27 0.44
N GLY A 94 -11.12 8.63 1.37
CA GLY A 94 -9.94 7.79 1.69
C GLY A 94 -8.92 8.44 2.63
N VAL A 95 -9.41 9.08 3.69
CA VAL A 95 -8.73 10.02 4.62
C VAL A 95 -8.87 11.49 4.21
N GLY A 96 -10.08 12.03 4.41
CA GLY A 96 -10.29 13.44 4.75
C GLY A 96 -9.68 13.76 6.14
N PRO A 97 -10.00 14.90 6.78
CA PRO A 97 -9.15 15.79 7.61
C PRO A 97 -8.29 15.24 8.78
N ASP A 98 -8.12 13.94 8.98
CA ASP A 98 -7.38 13.33 10.11
C ASP A 98 -5.90 13.69 10.17
N TRP A 99 -5.25 13.96 9.04
CA TRP A 99 -3.90 14.55 9.06
C TRP A 99 -3.89 15.90 9.79
N ILE A 100 -4.94 16.71 9.66
CA ILE A 100 -5.05 18.03 10.30
C ILE A 100 -5.23 17.88 11.82
N ALA A 101 -5.94 16.84 12.26
CA ALA A 101 -6.08 16.50 13.68
C ALA A 101 -4.76 15.96 14.28
N LEU A 102 -4.07 15.06 13.57
CA LEU A 102 -2.73 14.56 13.94
C LEU A 102 -1.70 15.70 14.05
N ARG A 103 -1.68 16.61 13.07
CA ARG A 103 -0.76 17.78 13.07
C ARG A 103 -1.10 18.80 14.17
N ARG A 104 -2.36 18.88 14.61
CA ARG A 104 -2.76 19.71 15.76
C ARG A 104 -2.35 19.10 17.09
N LEU A 105 -2.39 17.77 17.23
CA LEU A 105 -1.94 17.07 18.44
C LEU A 105 -0.41 17.05 18.58
N GLU A 106 0.33 16.94 17.47
CA GLU A 106 1.80 17.06 17.49
C GLU A 106 2.27 18.46 17.88
N ARG A 107 1.56 19.52 17.47
CA ARG A 107 1.85 20.90 17.92
C ARG A 107 1.61 21.08 19.42
N ARG A 108 0.63 20.40 20.01
CA ARG A 108 0.40 20.42 21.47
C ARG A 108 1.49 19.66 22.22
N ARG A 109 1.90 18.48 21.73
CA ARG A 109 3.02 17.72 22.33
C ARG A 109 4.34 18.48 22.31
N ARG A 110 4.69 19.15 21.20
CA ARG A 110 5.91 19.98 21.13
C ARG A 110 5.89 21.19 22.05
N ARG A 111 4.73 21.82 22.26
CA ARG A 111 4.59 22.94 23.22
C ARG A 111 4.73 22.48 24.65
N HIS A 112 4.18 21.32 25.02
CA HIS A 112 4.41 20.73 26.34
C HIS A 112 5.85 20.25 26.53
N GLN A 113 6.50 19.70 25.50
CA GLN A 113 7.92 19.36 25.54
C GLN A 113 8.82 20.59 25.68
N ALA A 114 8.51 21.69 24.98
CA ALA A 114 9.25 22.95 25.12
C ALA A 114 9.03 23.63 26.49
N ALA A 115 7.81 23.56 27.04
CA ALA A 115 7.51 24.05 28.39
C ALA A 115 8.19 23.20 29.47
N ASN A 116 8.22 21.86 29.33
CA ASN A 116 8.94 20.98 30.26
C ASN A 116 10.47 21.05 30.10
N ALA A 117 10.98 21.36 28.91
CA ALA A 117 12.41 21.59 28.67
C ALA A 117 12.91 22.91 29.28
N ALA A 118 12.05 23.92 29.45
CA ALA A 118 12.39 25.17 30.12
C ALA A 118 12.55 25.04 31.65
N HIS A 119 11.95 23.99 32.24
CA HIS A 119 12.12 23.62 33.65
C HIS A 119 13.04 22.41 33.85
N ALA A 120 13.64 21.89 32.77
CA ALA A 120 14.61 20.82 32.89
C ALA A 120 15.88 21.39 33.55
N PRO A 121 16.29 20.88 34.74
CA PRO A 121 17.60 21.24 35.26
C PRO A 121 18.64 20.83 34.21
N LEU A 122 19.60 21.72 33.95
CA LEU A 122 20.78 21.47 33.12
C LEU A 122 21.55 20.28 33.71
N GLN A 123 21.09 19.06 33.43
CA GLN A 123 21.84 17.85 33.67
C GLN A 123 22.60 17.56 32.40
N ILE A 124 23.89 17.91 32.45
CA ILE A 124 24.93 17.31 31.62
C ILE A 124 24.81 15.80 31.84
N VAL A 125 24.07 15.12 30.97
CA VAL A 125 24.00 13.66 30.97
C VAL A 125 25.17 13.16 30.15
N ASP A 126 26.10 12.59 30.90
CA ASP A 126 27.31 11.91 30.54
C ASP A 126 27.14 10.92 29.38
N SER A 127 28.16 10.93 28.53
CA SER A 127 28.38 10.13 27.33
C SER A 127 28.69 8.68 27.70
N ARG A 128 27.70 7.95 28.23
CA ARG A 128 27.78 6.49 28.39
C ARG A 128 26.42 5.84 28.24
N ARG A 129 26.01 5.60 26.99
CA ARG A 129 25.30 4.39 26.53
C ARG A 129 25.03 4.51 25.03
N HIS A 130 25.90 3.86 24.26
CA HIS A 130 25.59 3.41 22.92
C HIS A 130 24.26 2.65 22.91
N PHE A 131 23.34 3.09 22.06
CA PHE A 131 22.31 2.32 21.33
C PHE A 131 21.38 3.41 20.76
N GLY A 132 21.66 3.97 19.59
CA GLY A 132 21.69 3.26 18.32
C GLY A 132 20.51 3.77 17.49
N ILE A 133 20.65 4.97 16.93
CA ILE A 133 19.72 5.53 15.94
C ILE A 133 20.59 6.18 14.84
N VAL A 134 20.63 5.50 13.70
CA VAL A 134 20.48 6.09 12.35
C VAL A 134 21.70 6.73 11.68
N PHE A 135 22.08 6.08 10.58
CA PHE A 135 22.45 6.62 9.27
C PHE A 135 23.42 7.81 9.22
N ALA A 136 24.69 7.49 8.98
CA ALA A 136 25.54 8.20 8.04
C ALA A 136 26.64 7.24 7.56
N GLY A 137 26.80 7.09 6.24
CA GLY A 137 27.95 6.38 5.66
C GLY A 137 27.64 4.98 5.12
N LYS A 138 26.83 4.90 4.06
CA LYS A 138 26.99 3.81 3.10
C LYS A 138 26.86 4.36 1.69
N LEU A 139 27.91 5.07 1.30
CA LEU A 139 28.37 5.22 -0.07
C LEU A 139 29.89 5.32 0.00
N ASP A 140 30.52 4.60 -0.91
CA ASP A 140 31.91 4.70 -1.39
C ASP A 140 32.93 3.66 -0.87
N HIS A 141 33.32 2.80 -1.82
CA HIS A 141 34.44 1.86 -1.91
C HIS A 141 34.28 0.54 -1.13
N GLU A 142 34.29 -0.66 -1.74
CA GLU A 142 35.01 -1.17 -2.93
C GLU A 142 34.12 -1.94 -3.92
#